data_AF-A0A9J6G0G2-F1
#
_entry.id   AF-A0A9J6G0G2-F1
#
_cell.length_a   1.000
_cell.length_b   1.000
_cell.length_c   1.000
_cell.angle_alpha   90.00
_cell.angle_beta   90.00
_cell.angle_gamma   90.00
#
_symmetry.space_group_name_H-M   'P 1'
#
loop_
_entity.id
_entity.type
_entity.pdbx_description
1 polymer ?
#
loop_
_entity_poly.entity_id
_entity_poly.type
_entity_poly.pdbx_seq_one_letter_code
_entity_poly.pdbx_strand_id
1 'polypeptide(L)'
;MGAQKPRQHKIVDWDAFPRIRKEDQTKYETLQDLLDRLKTDVAAASKTVEAPLNIHADGRQTRESDLRQEIQFKQDGASNDSIDD
;
A
#
# COMPACT_ATOMS: atom_id res chain seq x y z
N MET A 1 -10.69 8.82 -32.32
CA MET A 1 -9.62 8.65 -31.32
C MET A 1 -10.08 7.61 -30.32
N GLY A 2 -9.44 6.44 -30.27
CA GLY A 2 -9.83 5.38 -29.33
C GLY A 2 -9.27 5.67 -27.94
N ALA A 3 -10.13 5.83 -26.94
CA ALA A 3 -9.70 5.93 -25.56
C ALA A 3 -8.96 4.63 -25.17
N GLN A 4 -7.69 4.74 -24.80
CA GLN A 4 -6.88 3.60 -24.41
C GLN A 4 -7.46 3.01 -23.11
N LYS A 5 -7.86 1.73 -23.15
CA LYS A 5 -8.51 1.06 -22.02
C LYS A 5 -7.60 1.16 -20.77
N PRO A 6 -8.13 1.53 -19.59
CA PRO A 6 -7.34 1.60 -18.36
C PRO A 6 -6.66 0.26 -18.10
N ARG A 7 -5.40 0.33 -17.65
CA ARG A 7 -4.64 -0.88 -17.29
C ARG A 7 -5.08 -1.33 -15.91
N GLN A 8 -5.38 -2.62 -15.82
CA GLN A 8 -5.66 -3.28 -14.55
C GLN A 8 -4.34 -3.71 -13.92
N HIS A 9 -4.09 -3.25 -12.70
CA HIS A 9 -2.92 -3.63 -11.90
C HIS A 9 -3.40 -4.40 -10.67
N LYS A 10 -2.79 -5.56 -10.42
CA LYS A 10 -2.98 -6.28 -9.15
C LYS A 10 -1.99 -5.71 -8.13
N ILE A 11 -2.50 -5.17 -7.04
CA ILE A 11 -1.69 -4.65 -5.93
C ILE A 11 -2.04 -5.38 -4.65
N VAL A 12 -1.08 -5.49 -3.74
CA VAL A 12 -1.31 -6.02 -2.39
C VAL A 12 -1.65 -4.85 -1.47
N ASP A 13 -2.76 -4.95 -0.75
CA ASP A 13 -3.15 -4.01 0.28
C ASP A 13 -2.45 -4.37 1.60
N TRP A 14 -1.34 -3.70 1.87
CA TRP A 14 -0.52 -3.94 3.07
C TRP A 14 -1.17 -3.44 4.37
N ASP A 15 -2.25 -2.66 4.31
CA ASP A 15 -3.03 -2.28 5.49
C ASP A 15 -4.10 -3.33 5.83
N ALA A 16 -4.60 -4.03 4.80
CA ALA A 16 -5.53 -5.15 4.97
C ALA A 16 -4.81 -6.43 5.43
N PHE A 17 -3.59 -6.67 4.96
CA PHE A 17 -2.83 -7.89 5.25
C PHE A 17 -2.64 -8.16 6.77
N PRO A 18 -2.21 -7.19 7.61
CA PRO A 18 -2.11 -7.38 9.06
C PRO A 18 -3.45 -7.68 9.72
N ARG A 19 -4.56 -7.15 9.19
CA ARG A 19 -5.91 -7.39 9.74
C ARG A 19 -6.32 -8.85 9.53
N ILE A 20 -6.05 -9.39 8.34
CA ILE A 20 -6.26 -10.81 8.02
C ILE A 20 -5.45 -11.71 8.96
N ARG A 21 -4.22 -11.32 9.28
CA ARG A 21 -3.30 -12.08 10.14
C ARG A 21 -3.54 -11.91 11.63
N LYS A 22 -4.14 -10.80 12.08
CA LYS A 22 -4.31 -10.49 13.51
C LYS A 22 -5.19 -11.51 14.24
N GLU A 23 -6.08 -12.17 13.50
CA GLU A 23 -7.01 -13.18 14.03
C GLU A 23 -6.47 -14.61 13.89
N ASP A 24 -5.32 -14.79 13.24
CA ASP A 24 -4.72 -16.09 13.00
C ASP A 24 -4.02 -16.62 14.26
N GLN A 25 -4.65 -17.61 14.90
CA GLN A 25 -4.10 -18.34 16.05
C GLN A 25 -3.53 -19.72 15.65
N THR A 26 -3.38 -19.97 14.34
CA THR A 26 -2.92 -21.27 13.84
C THR A 26 -1.46 -21.49 14.23
N LYS A 27 -1.16 -22.66 14.77
CA LYS A 27 0.23 -23.12 14.93
C LYS A 27 0.64 -23.86 13.67
N TYR A 28 1.77 -23.45 13.09
CA TYR A 28 2.34 -24.07 11.91
C TYR A 28 3.37 -25.11 12.33
N GLU A 29 3.22 -26.34 11.85
CA GLU A 29 4.13 -27.44 12.16
C GLU A 29 5.43 -27.35 11.34
N THR A 30 5.33 -26.81 10.12
CA THR A 30 6.49 -26.59 9.25
C THR A 30 6.56 -25.15 8.74
N LEU A 31 7.75 -24.74 8.30
CA LEU A 31 7.94 -23.46 7.60
C LEU A 31 7.13 -23.40 6.30
N GLN A 32 6.93 -24.53 5.62
CA GLN A 32 6.18 -24.59 4.37
C GLN A 32 4.71 -24.23 4.60
N ASP A 33 4.11 -24.73 5.68
CA ASP A 33 2.72 -24.42 6.03
C ASP A 33 2.52 -22.92 6.28
N LEU A 34 3.48 -22.29 6.97
CA LEU A 34 3.47 -20.84 7.17
C LEU A 34 3.56 -20.09 5.83
N LEU A 35 4.46 -20.51 4.94
CA LEU A 35 4.61 -19.86 3.64
C LEU A 35 3.36 -19.99 2.77
N ASP A 36 2.71 -21.16 2.77
CA ASP A 36 1.50 -21.37 1.99
C ASP A 36 0.31 -20.60 2.55
N ARG A 37 0.25 -20.44 3.88
CA ARG A 37 -0.74 -19.56 4.48
C ARG A 37 -0.48 -18.09 4.14
N LEU A 38 0.77 -17.62 4.20
CA LEU A 38 1.13 -16.26 3.82
C LEU A 38 0.80 -15.95 2.36
N LYS A 39 0.99 -16.91 1.44
CA LYS A 39 0.53 -16.76 0.03
C LYS A 39 -0.97 -16.53 -0.05
N THR A 40 -1.74 -17.26 0.75
CA THR A 40 -3.20 -17.14 0.82
C THR A 40 -3.60 -15.77 1.36
N ASP A 41 -2.94 -15.30 2.42
CA ASP A 41 -3.21 -13.98 3.01
C ASP A 41 -2.84 -12.85 2.03
N VAL A 42 -1.73 -12.97 1.30
CA VAL A 42 -1.36 -12.02 0.23
C VAL A 42 -2.39 -12.02 -0.89
N ALA A 43 -2.90 -13.19 -1.28
CA ALA A 43 -3.93 -13.29 -2.30
C ALA A 43 -5.25 -12.65 -1.84
N ALA A 44 -5.64 -12.85 -0.58
CA ALA A 44 -6.83 -12.24 0.01
C ALA A 44 -6.69 -10.72 0.20
N ALA A 45 -5.49 -10.25 0.53
CA ALA A 45 -5.16 -8.81 0.61
C ALA A 45 -4.96 -8.17 -0.77
N SER A 46 -4.92 -8.96 -1.86
CA SER A 46 -4.72 -8.41 -3.19
C SER A 46 -5.99 -7.83 -3.75
N LYS A 47 -5.91 -6.62 -4.31
CA LYS A 47 -7.01 -5.99 -5.05
C LYS A 47 -6.57 -5.60 -6.45
N THR A 48 -7.52 -5.62 -7.38
CA THR A 48 -7.32 -5.08 -8.73
C THR A 48 -7.70 -3.62 -8.71
N VAL A 49 -6.76 -2.76 -9.08
CA VAL A 49 -7.00 -1.33 -9.28
C VAL A 49 -6.93 -0.99 -10.75
N GLU A 50 -7.88 -0.19 -11.22
CA GLU A 50 -7.84 0.40 -12.55
C GLU A 50 -7.11 1.73 -12.44
N ALA A 51 -5.90 1.80 -13.00
CA ALA A 51 -5.18 3.06 -13.09
C ALA A 51 -5.49 3.69 -14.46
N PRO A 52 -5.99 4.95 -14.51
CA PRO A 52 -5.99 5.69 -15.76
C PRO A 52 -4.53 5.82 -16.23
N LEU A 53 -4.31 5.71 -17.54
CA LEU A 53 -3.02 6.00 -18.13
C LEU A 53 -2.69 7.49 -17.89
N ASN A 54 -2.04 7.82 -16.77
CA ASN A 54 -1.22 9.01 -16.69
C ASN A 54 0.15 8.66 -17.28
N ILE A 55 0.15 8.35 -18.58
CA ILE A 55 1.39 8.37 -19.34
C ILE A 55 1.70 9.85 -19.57
N HIS A 56 2.43 10.46 -18.63
CA HIS A 56 3.33 11.53 -19.06
C HIS A 56 4.40 10.86 -19.92
N ALA A 57 4.44 11.24 -21.19
CA ALA A 57 5.27 10.67 -22.24
C ALA A 57 6.78 10.90 -22.06
N ASP A 58 7.24 11.24 -20.86
CA ASP A 58 8.64 11.40 -20.53
C ASP A 58 8.96 10.48 -19.34
N GLY A 59 9.72 9.42 -19.61
CA GLY A 59 10.11 8.38 -18.66
C GLY A 59 11.03 8.84 -17.53
N ARG A 60 10.60 9.83 -16.74
CA ARG A 60 11.26 10.27 -15.51
C ARG A 60 10.23 10.41 -14.38
N GLN A 61 10.21 9.36 -13.57
CA GLN A 61 9.89 9.33 -12.14
C GLN A 61 9.00 10.46 -11.59
N THR A 62 7.71 10.17 -11.40
CA THR A 62 6.88 10.81 -10.37
C THR A 62 6.41 9.74 -9.39
N ARG A 63 7.35 9.25 -8.57
CA ARG A 63 7.02 8.58 -7.30
C ARG A 63 7.59 9.31 -6.08
N GLU A 64 8.49 10.27 -6.28
CA GLU A 64 9.07 11.03 -5.17
C GLU A 64 8.29 12.31 -4.81
N SER A 65 7.52 12.90 -5.73
CA SER A 65 6.74 14.11 -5.47
C SER A 65 5.56 13.85 -4.52
N ASP A 66 4.90 12.70 -4.68
CA ASP A 66 3.68 12.40 -3.93
C ASP A 66 4.00 11.94 -2.49
N LEU A 67 5.16 11.28 -2.29
CA LEU A 67 5.61 10.85 -0.96
C LEU A 67 6.22 12.00 -0.13
N ARG A 68 6.79 13.03 -0.76
CA ARG A 68 7.38 14.17 -0.04
C ARG A 68 6.35 15.15 0.49
N GLN A 69 5.19 15.31 -0.18
CA GLN A 69 4.13 16.17 0.34
C GLN A 69 3.53 15.61 1.63
N GLU A 70 3.43 14.29 1.78
CA GLU A 70 2.84 13.68 2.97
C GLU A 70 3.76 13.74 4.22
N ILE A 71 5.07 13.85 4.04
CA ILE A 71 6.03 14.02 5.16
C ILE A 71 6.06 15.48 5.64
N GLN A 72 5.87 16.46 4.75
CA GLN A 72 5.87 17.88 5.11
C GLN A 72 4.64 18.26 5.96
N PHE A 73 3.46 17.67 5.68
CA PHE A 73 2.23 17.95 6.44
C PHE A 73 2.25 17.46 7.91
N LYS A 74 3.19 16.58 8.30
CA LYS A 74 3.30 16.09 9.69
C LYS A 74 4.28 16.87 10.55
N GLN A 75 5.19 17.65 9.97
CA GLN A 75 6.13 18.47 10.76
C GLN A 75 5.57 19.84 11.14
N ASP A 76 4.68 20.42 10.33
CA ASP A 76 4.09 21.73 10.65
C ASP A 76 2.90 21.67 11.63
N GLY A 77 2.45 20.46 12.01
CA GLY A 77 1.34 20.25 12.94
C GLY A 77 1.73 19.81 14.36
N ALA A 78 3.02 19.66 14.66
CA ALA A 78 3.50 19.05 15.91
C ALA A 78 4.53 19.91 16.68
N SER A 79 4.43 21.23 16.65
CA SER A 79 5.26 22.11 17.48
C SER A 79 4.55 23.43 17.82
N ASN A 80 3.70 23.38 18.84
CA ASN A 80 3.66 24.33 19.97
C ASN A 80 2.34 24.17 20.72
N ASP A 81 2.25 23.11 21.52
CA ASP A 81 1.48 23.20 22.77
C ASP A 81 2.52 23.21 23.89
N SER A 82 3.13 24.39 24.08
CA SER A 82 3.96 24.69 25.24
C SER A 82 3.04 25.26 26.30
N ILE A 83 2.58 24.37 27.19
CA ILE A 83 2.15 24.71 28.53
C ILE A 83 3.37 25.27 29.26
N ASP A 84 3.27 26.49 29.77
CA ASP A 84 4.09 26.96 30.89
C ASP A 84 3.22 27.83 31.82
N ASP A 85 3.47 27.62 33.11
CA ASP A 85 2.86 28.14 34.35
C ASP A 85 2.86 29.68 34.47
#